data_AF-A0A947C178-F1
#
_entry.id   AF-A0A947C178-F1
#
_cell.length_a   1.000
_cell.length_b   1.000
_cell.length_c   1.000
_cell.angle_alpha   90.00
_cell.angle_beta   90.00
_cell.angle_gamma   90.00
#
_symmetry.space_group_name_H-M   'P 1'
#
loop_
_entity.id
_entity.type
_entity.pdbx_description
1 polymer ?
#
loop_
_entity_poly.entity_id
_entity_poly.type
_entity_poly.pdbx_seq_one_letter_code
_entity_poly.pdbx_strand_id
1 'polypeptide(L)'
;MLLKLNNQDVHSSEVMGADTVKLCEMQGFSPRLDNKRQSRVEANVYGFKAEFAVARLLGVDPPTVNVVSDGGVDLWFEQVSIDVKFNNAEFGSLIFDSMDKFKSRIAILVGKTADPTVMRVNGWIDRKRFEAGCYQKDFGYGVRLVMDHDDLLAIEELWRVLMEYRFK
;
A
#
# COMPACT_ATOMS: atom_id res chain seq x y z
N MET A 1 -4.47 -13.27 -3.76
CA MET A 1 -5.14 -13.02 -5.06
C MET A 1 -4.18 -12.35 -6.05
N LEU A 2 -4.26 -12.64 -7.35
CA LEU A 2 -3.49 -11.95 -8.40
C LEU A 2 -4.40 -10.99 -9.17
N LEU A 3 -3.94 -9.76 -9.41
CA LEU A 3 -4.69 -8.74 -10.15
C LEU A 3 -3.84 -8.15 -11.26
N LYS A 4 -4.41 -8.12 -12.47
CA LYS A 4 -3.78 -7.50 -13.63
C LYS A 4 -4.27 -6.06 -13.78
N LEU A 5 -3.34 -5.14 -13.80
CA LEU A 5 -3.58 -3.73 -14.10
C LEU A 5 -3.85 -3.56 -15.60
N ASN A 6 -4.77 -2.66 -15.94
CA ASN A 6 -4.96 -2.29 -17.34
C ASN A 6 -3.90 -1.25 -17.76
N ASN A 7 -3.79 -0.99 -19.07
CA ASN A 7 -2.79 -0.06 -19.60
C ASN A 7 -2.92 1.36 -19.04
N GLN A 8 -4.14 1.82 -18.75
CA GLN A 8 -4.38 3.12 -18.15
C GLN A 8 -3.86 3.17 -16.71
N ASP A 9 -4.13 2.15 -15.90
CA ASP A 9 -3.65 2.05 -14.53
C ASP A 9 -2.11 2.04 -14.47
N VAL A 10 -1.48 1.29 -15.40
CA VAL A 10 -0.01 1.26 -15.50
C VAL A 10 0.54 2.64 -15.85
N HIS A 11 0.00 3.27 -16.90
CA HIS A 11 0.44 4.61 -17.32
C HIS A 11 0.23 5.66 -16.23
N SER A 12 -0.93 5.67 -15.58
CA SER A 12 -1.22 6.59 -14.47
C SER A 12 -0.26 6.38 -13.31
N SER A 13 0.03 5.13 -12.93
CA SER A 13 1.00 4.84 -11.85
C SER A 13 2.41 5.36 -12.17
N GLU A 14 2.84 5.25 -13.43
CA GLU A 14 4.13 5.76 -13.90
C GLU A 14 4.22 7.28 -13.79
N VAL A 15 3.20 7.99 -14.29
CA VAL A 15 3.12 9.45 -14.23
C VAL A 15 3.06 9.93 -12.77
N MET A 16 2.17 9.36 -11.97
CA MET A 16 2.00 9.75 -10.57
C MET A 16 3.27 9.49 -9.74
N GLY A 17 3.95 8.36 -9.98
CA GLY A 17 5.20 8.06 -9.30
C GLY A 17 6.33 9.05 -9.64
N ALA A 18 6.40 9.50 -10.90
CA ALA A 18 7.35 10.54 -11.32
C ALA A 18 6.99 11.91 -10.73
N ASP A 19 5.70 12.28 -10.79
CA ASP A 19 5.19 13.56 -10.28
C ASP A 19 5.39 13.70 -8.77
N THR A 20 5.11 12.66 -7.98
CA THR A 20 5.35 12.68 -6.53
C THR A 20 6.81 12.97 -6.20
N VAL A 21 7.75 12.33 -6.91
CA VAL A 21 9.18 12.59 -6.70
C VAL A 21 9.52 14.03 -7.09
N LYS A 22 9.01 14.50 -8.23
CA LYS A 22 9.29 15.86 -8.70
C LYS A 22 8.77 16.92 -7.73
N LEU A 23 7.57 16.72 -7.17
CA LEU A 23 6.98 17.59 -6.17
C LEU A 23 7.81 17.64 -4.89
N CYS A 24 8.30 16.49 -4.41
CA CYS A 24 9.21 16.46 -3.25
C CYS A 24 10.50 17.24 -3.49
N GLU A 25 11.12 17.07 -4.66
CA GLU A 25 12.34 17.81 -5.03
C GLU A 25 12.10 19.33 -5.07
N MET A 26 10.98 19.75 -5.66
CA MET A 26 10.60 21.18 -5.75
C MET A 26 10.37 21.81 -4.38
N GLN A 27 9.95 21.03 -3.38
CA GLN A 27 9.77 21.49 -2.00
C GLN A 27 11.08 21.51 -1.19
N GLY A 28 12.22 21.16 -1.80
CA GLY A 28 13.52 21.11 -1.13
C GLY A 28 13.70 19.91 -0.21
N PHE A 29 12.80 18.92 -0.26
CA PHE A 29 13.00 17.66 0.44
C PHE A 29 13.97 16.81 -0.37
N SER A 30 15.15 16.53 0.21
CA SER A 30 16.02 15.48 -0.30
C SER A 30 15.34 14.12 -0.06
N PRO A 31 15.07 13.32 -1.10
CA PRO A 31 14.39 12.04 -0.91
C PRO A 31 15.20 11.14 0.04
N ARG A 32 14.57 10.68 1.14
CA ARG A 32 15.23 9.95 2.24
C ARG A 32 15.70 8.52 1.93
N LEU A 33 15.82 8.12 0.66
CA LEU A 33 16.26 6.77 0.30
C LEU A 33 17.12 6.81 -0.96
N ASP A 34 18.43 6.67 -0.76
CA ASP A 34 19.36 6.26 -1.82
C ASP A 34 19.65 4.77 -1.65
N ASN A 35 18.64 3.93 -1.93
CA ASN A 35 18.83 2.49 -1.94
C ASN A 35 19.36 2.10 -3.33
N LYS A 36 20.59 1.60 -3.41
CA LYS A 36 21.26 1.24 -4.69
C LYS A 36 20.46 0.27 -5.58
N ARG A 37 19.44 -0.41 -5.03
CA ARG A 37 18.65 -1.44 -5.73
C ARG A 37 17.35 -0.92 -6.36
N GLN A 38 16.83 0.25 -5.97
CA GLN A 38 15.55 0.75 -6.48
C GLN A 38 15.51 2.28 -6.44
N SER A 39 15.15 2.90 -7.56
CA SER A 39 14.98 4.35 -7.61
C SER A 39 13.74 4.79 -6.82
N ARG A 40 13.75 6.03 -6.31
CA ARG A 40 12.59 6.60 -5.62
C ARG A 40 11.36 6.67 -6.52
N VAL A 41 11.54 6.98 -7.80
CA VAL A 41 10.46 6.99 -8.80
C VAL A 41 9.87 5.59 -8.89
N GLU A 42 10.69 4.58 -9.12
CA GLU A 42 10.23 3.19 -9.20
C GLU A 42 9.47 2.75 -7.93
N ALA A 43 9.96 3.10 -6.75
CA ALA A 43 9.28 2.80 -5.50
C ALA A 43 7.87 3.42 -5.43
N ASN A 44 7.71 4.69 -5.83
CA ASN A 44 6.39 5.34 -5.87
C ASN A 44 5.51 4.75 -6.98
N VAL A 45 6.06 4.43 -8.15
CA VAL A 45 5.31 3.78 -9.23
C VAL A 45 4.71 2.46 -8.75
N TYR A 46 5.49 1.62 -8.05
CA TYR A 46 4.95 0.36 -7.51
C TYR A 46 3.96 0.57 -6.34
N GLY A 47 4.15 1.62 -5.54
CA GLY A 47 3.16 2.05 -4.55
C GLY A 47 1.80 2.35 -5.21
N PHE A 48 1.79 3.24 -6.21
CA PHE A 48 0.57 3.54 -6.96
C PHE A 48 0.00 2.31 -7.68
N LYS A 49 0.84 1.44 -8.28
CA LYS A 49 0.35 0.19 -8.87
C LYS A 49 -0.39 -0.69 -7.86
N ALA A 50 0.09 -0.76 -6.62
CA ALA A 50 -0.59 -1.48 -5.55
C ALA A 50 -1.93 -0.85 -5.19
N GLU A 51 -1.96 0.48 -5.04
CA GLU A 51 -3.18 1.24 -4.77
C GLU A 51 -4.22 1.09 -5.90
N PHE A 52 -3.82 1.22 -7.16
CA PHE A 52 -4.70 0.95 -8.31
C PHE A 52 -5.24 -0.49 -8.28
N ALA A 53 -4.40 -1.49 -8.00
CA ALA A 53 -4.85 -2.89 -7.93
C ALA A 53 -5.95 -3.06 -6.86
N VAL A 54 -5.75 -2.49 -5.67
CA VAL A 54 -6.74 -2.52 -4.59
C VAL A 54 -8.00 -1.73 -4.95
N ALA A 55 -7.85 -0.56 -5.56
CA ALA A 55 -9.00 0.27 -5.98
C ALA A 55 -9.89 -0.48 -6.98
N ARG A 56 -9.27 -1.15 -7.97
CA ARG A 56 -9.97 -1.99 -8.94
C ARG A 56 -10.64 -3.20 -8.30
N LEU A 57 -9.97 -3.84 -7.34
CA LEU A 57 -10.53 -4.99 -6.62
C LEU A 57 -11.80 -4.63 -5.84
N LEU A 58 -11.78 -3.49 -5.15
CA LEU A 58 -12.86 -3.08 -4.26
C LEU A 58 -13.93 -2.23 -4.97
N GLY A 59 -13.70 -1.83 -6.22
CA GLY A 59 -14.60 -0.97 -6.98
C GLY A 59 -14.72 0.43 -6.36
N VAL A 60 -13.60 0.99 -5.90
CA VAL A 60 -13.50 2.34 -5.32
C VAL A 60 -12.73 3.27 -6.25
N ASP A 61 -12.75 4.57 -5.94
CA ASP A 61 -12.02 5.57 -6.70
C ASP A 61 -10.50 5.30 -6.66
N PRO A 62 -9.79 5.47 -7.79
CA PRO A 62 -8.33 5.37 -7.83
C PRO A 62 -7.62 6.41 -6.95
N PRO A 63 -6.35 6.18 -6.60
CA PRO A 63 -5.58 7.15 -5.85
C PRO A 63 -5.34 8.45 -6.65
N THR A 64 -5.04 9.52 -5.93
CA THR A 64 -4.66 10.83 -6.50
C THR A 64 -3.31 11.26 -5.97
N VAL A 65 -2.61 12.13 -6.72
CA VAL A 65 -1.36 12.74 -6.23
C VAL A 65 -1.70 13.82 -5.23
N ASN A 66 -1.17 13.70 -4.02
CA ASN A 66 -1.30 14.69 -2.96
C ASN A 66 0.00 15.50 -2.83
N VAL A 67 -0.12 16.84 -2.72
CA VAL A 67 1.03 17.74 -2.71
C VAL A 67 1.77 17.77 -1.36
N VAL A 68 1.05 17.56 -0.26
CA VAL A 68 1.60 17.68 1.11
C VAL A 68 1.62 16.33 1.82
N SER A 69 0.47 15.68 1.95
CA SER A 69 0.33 14.32 2.48
C SER A 69 -1.08 13.83 2.19
N ASP A 70 -1.23 12.53 1.99
CA ASP A 70 -2.47 11.77 2.03
C ASP A 70 -3.06 11.59 3.44
N GLY A 71 -2.37 12.05 4.49
CA GLY A 71 -2.75 11.85 5.89
C GLY A 71 -2.58 10.40 6.40
N GLY A 72 -1.90 9.54 5.64
CA GLY A 72 -1.78 8.11 5.90
C GLY A 72 -3.03 7.30 5.53
N VAL A 73 -3.78 7.78 4.53
CA VAL A 73 -4.93 7.08 3.95
C VAL A 73 -4.83 7.11 2.44
N ASP A 74 -4.69 5.94 1.82
CA ASP A 74 -4.47 5.83 0.38
C ASP A 74 -5.79 5.71 -0.38
N LEU A 75 -6.75 4.95 0.16
CA LEU A 75 -8.05 4.71 -0.45
C LEU A 75 -9.19 4.80 0.57
N TRP A 76 -10.40 4.98 0.04
CA TRP A 76 -11.63 5.00 0.81
C TRP A 76 -12.63 4.01 0.24
N PHE A 77 -13.18 3.17 1.11
CA PHE A 77 -14.43 2.47 0.85
C PHE A 77 -15.49 3.08 1.74
N GLU A 78 -16.33 3.96 1.19
CA GLU A 78 -17.29 4.75 1.97
C GLU A 78 -16.59 5.48 3.14
N GLN A 79 -16.90 5.13 4.39
CA GLN A 79 -16.26 5.72 5.58
C GLN A 79 -15.13 4.86 6.16
N VAL A 80 -14.70 3.82 5.43
CA VAL A 80 -13.58 2.95 5.82
C VAL A 80 -12.32 3.42 5.09
N SER A 81 -11.38 3.99 5.84
CA SER A 81 -10.06 4.35 5.33
C SER A 81 -9.16 3.12 5.20
N ILE A 82 -8.38 3.08 4.12
CA ILE A 82 -7.52 1.96 3.72
C ILE A 82 -6.09 2.49 3.52
N ASP A 83 -5.11 1.76 4.06
CA ASP A 83 -3.68 1.97 3.79
C ASP A 83 -3.16 0.75 3.00
N VAL A 84 -2.61 0.99 1.82
CA VAL A 84 -2.08 -0.03 0.92
C VAL A 84 -0.56 -0.05 1.07
N LYS A 85 -0.04 -1.18 1.57
CA LYS A 85 1.40 -1.39 1.71
C LYS A 85 1.93 -2.25 0.59
N PHE A 86 2.91 -1.71 -0.13
CA PHE A 86 3.63 -2.43 -1.16
C PHE A 86 4.91 -3.10 -0.61
N ASN A 87 5.19 -4.32 -1.08
CA ASN A 87 6.43 -5.04 -0.82
C ASN A 87 7.07 -5.55 -2.13
N ASN A 88 8.39 -5.40 -2.25
CA ASN A 88 9.14 -5.90 -3.41
C ASN A 88 9.18 -7.43 -3.50
N ALA A 89 9.01 -8.15 -2.39
CA ALA A 89 8.79 -9.59 -2.41
C ALA A 89 7.32 -9.89 -2.70
N GLU A 90 7.06 -10.88 -3.56
CA GLU A 90 5.69 -11.33 -3.88
C GLU A 90 4.92 -11.71 -2.61
N PHE A 91 5.59 -12.40 -1.69
CA PHE A 91 5.12 -12.83 -0.39
C PHE A 91 5.97 -12.20 0.72
N GLY A 92 5.94 -10.88 0.83
CA GLY A 92 6.67 -10.14 1.86
C GLY A 92 5.86 -9.94 3.14
N SER A 93 6.42 -9.21 4.11
CA SER A 93 5.71 -8.82 5.33
C SER A 93 5.02 -7.46 5.17
N LEU A 94 3.94 -7.24 5.94
CA LEU A 94 3.31 -5.95 6.17
C LEU A 94 4.12 -5.19 7.23
N ILE A 95 4.54 -3.97 6.93
CA ILE A 95 5.49 -3.21 7.77
C ILE A 95 4.98 -1.79 8.02
N PHE A 96 5.05 -1.37 9.28
CA PHE A 96 4.83 0.01 9.71
C PHE A 96 6.01 0.51 10.54
N ASP A 97 6.36 1.79 10.42
CA ASP A 97 7.39 2.42 11.26
C ASP A 97 6.97 2.46 12.73
N SER A 98 5.69 2.69 12.99
CA SER A 98 5.08 2.67 14.32
C SER A 98 3.55 2.57 14.20
N MET A 99 2.87 2.30 15.31
CA MET A 99 1.41 2.36 15.33
C MET A 99 0.88 3.75 14.99
N ASP A 100 1.62 4.83 15.25
CA ASP A 100 1.19 6.18 14.87
C ASP A 100 1.13 6.39 13.36
N LYS A 101 1.86 5.59 12.57
CA LYS A 101 1.86 5.67 11.12
C LYS A 101 0.73 4.88 10.46
N PHE A 102 0.10 3.94 11.15
CA PHE A 102 -1.05 3.20 10.63
C PHE A 102 -2.37 3.98 10.81
N LYS A 103 -2.52 5.13 10.14
CA LYS A 103 -3.66 6.04 10.38
C LYS A 103 -5.02 5.50 9.93
N SER A 104 -5.03 4.63 8.92
CA SER A 104 -6.25 4.05 8.37
C SER A 104 -6.91 3.03 9.31
N ARG A 105 -8.17 2.68 9.00
CA ARG A 105 -8.92 1.65 9.74
C ARG A 105 -8.42 0.24 9.42
N ILE A 106 -8.03 0.01 8.17
CA ILE A 106 -7.51 -1.27 7.68
C ILE A 106 -6.25 -1.06 6.82
N ALA A 107 -5.41 -2.08 6.78
CA ALA A 107 -4.27 -2.16 5.86
C ALA A 107 -4.41 -3.36 4.91
N ILE A 108 -3.92 -3.21 3.69
CA ILE A 108 -3.88 -4.26 2.67
C ILE A 108 -2.44 -4.40 2.19
N LEU A 109 -1.91 -5.63 2.21
CA LEU A 109 -0.56 -5.93 1.73
C LEU A 109 -0.59 -6.36 0.27
N VAL A 110 0.25 -5.74 -0.55
CA VAL A 110 0.44 -6.05 -1.96
C VAL A 110 1.90 -6.34 -2.27
N GLY A 111 2.18 -7.47 -2.91
CA GLY A 111 3.50 -7.89 -3.36
C GLY A 111 3.71 -7.72 -4.87
N LYS A 112 4.96 -7.46 -5.26
CA LYS A 112 5.43 -7.46 -6.65
C LYS A 112 5.46 -8.88 -7.22
N THR A 113 5.04 -9.06 -8.47
CA THR A 113 5.20 -10.34 -9.19
C THR A 113 6.28 -10.23 -10.28
N ALA A 114 6.57 -11.34 -10.95
CA ALA A 114 7.47 -11.34 -12.10
C ALA A 114 6.92 -10.54 -13.30
N ASP A 115 5.59 -10.44 -13.44
CA ASP A 115 4.95 -9.59 -14.44
C ASP A 115 4.69 -8.19 -13.82
N PRO A 116 5.31 -7.11 -14.35
CA PRO A 116 5.17 -5.76 -13.78
C PRO A 116 3.76 -5.16 -13.95
N THR A 117 2.86 -5.83 -14.66
CA THR A 117 1.44 -5.49 -14.80
C THR A 117 0.54 -6.29 -13.87
N VAL A 118 1.10 -7.27 -13.14
CA VAL A 118 0.35 -8.12 -12.20
C VAL A 118 0.83 -7.90 -10.78
N MET A 119 -0.11 -7.62 -9.89
CA MET A 119 0.13 -7.40 -8.46
C MET A 119 -0.47 -8.54 -7.66
N ARG A 120 0.21 -8.98 -6.60
CA ARG A 120 -0.33 -9.95 -5.65
C ARG A 120 -0.92 -9.24 -4.45
N VAL A 121 -2.22 -9.38 -4.23
CA VAL A 121 -2.84 -9.00 -2.96
C VAL A 121 -2.73 -10.18 -2.00
N ASN A 122 -1.91 -10.01 -0.96
CA ASN A 122 -1.60 -11.07 0.00
C ASN A 122 -2.69 -11.23 1.06
N GLY A 123 -3.29 -10.14 1.51
CA GLY A 123 -4.33 -10.15 2.51
C GLY A 123 -4.56 -8.77 3.10
N TRP A 124 -5.40 -8.72 4.13
CA TRP A 124 -5.73 -7.49 4.84
C TRP A 124 -5.72 -7.69 6.35
N ILE A 125 -5.71 -6.60 7.09
CA ILE A 125 -5.82 -6.62 8.54
C ILE A 125 -6.43 -5.31 9.05
N ASP A 126 -7.23 -5.36 10.12
CA ASP A 126 -7.62 -4.14 10.82
C ASP A 126 -6.54 -3.68 11.80
N ARG A 127 -6.54 -2.38 12.11
CA ARG A 127 -5.55 -1.75 12.98
C ARG A 127 -5.40 -2.43 14.34
N LYS A 128 -6.50 -2.88 14.96
CA LYS A 128 -6.46 -3.49 16.31
C LYS A 128 -5.83 -4.87 16.28
N ARG A 129 -6.17 -5.69 15.27
CA ARG A 129 -5.54 -7.00 15.09
C ARG A 129 -4.07 -6.89 14.75
N PHE A 130 -3.69 -5.91 13.92
CA PHE A 130 -2.27 -5.65 13.65
C PHE A 130 -1.51 -5.28 14.94
N GLU A 131 -2.05 -4.36 15.74
CA GLU A 131 -1.43 -3.96 17.01
C GLU A 131 -1.20 -5.15 17.96
N ALA A 132 -2.19 -6.05 18.06
CA ALA A 132 -2.11 -7.22 18.92
C ALA A 132 -1.21 -8.34 18.38
N GLY A 133 -1.06 -8.46 17.05
CA GLY A 133 -0.39 -9.57 16.39
C GLY A 133 0.97 -9.24 15.77
N CYS A 134 1.35 -7.97 15.65
CA CYS A 134 2.63 -7.59 15.07
C CYS A 134 3.81 -7.91 16.00
N TYR A 135 4.98 -8.07 15.40
CA TYR A 135 6.26 -8.23 16.10
C TYR A 135 7.24 -7.12 15.71
N GLN A 136 8.25 -6.90 16.56
CA GLN A 136 9.28 -5.91 16.31
C GLN A 136 10.46 -6.53 15.57
N LYS A 137 10.94 -5.83 14.52
CA LYS A 137 12.13 -6.23 13.78
C LYS A 137 12.97 -5.01 13.41
N ASP A 138 14.27 -5.08 13.67
CA ASP A 138 15.22 -4.06 13.21
C ASP A 138 15.82 -4.47 11.87
N PHE A 139 15.73 -3.58 10.89
CA PHE A 139 16.27 -3.76 9.54
C PHE A 139 17.62 -3.05 9.33
N GLY A 140 18.24 -2.55 10.40
CA GLY A 140 19.50 -1.80 10.38
C GLY A 140 19.34 -0.28 10.27
N TYR A 141 18.11 0.21 10.32
CA TYR A 141 17.76 1.64 10.28
C TYR A 141 16.61 1.98 11.24
N GLY A 142 16.47 1.17 12.30
CA GLY A 142 15.51 1.33 13.36
C GLY A 142 14.47 0.21 13.39
N VAL A 143 13.92 0.00 14.57
CA VAL A 143 12.87 -0.99 14.82
C VAL A 143 11.61 -0.63 14.04
N ARG A 144 10.95 -1.66 13.50
CA ARG A 144 9.69 -1.60 12.75
C ARG A 144 8.69 -2.60 13.31
N LEU A 145 7.40 -2.31 13.14
CA LEU A 145 6.31 -3.24 13.42
C LEU A 145 6.02 -4.06 12.17
N VAL A 146 6.00 -5.38 12.32
CA VAL A 146 5.95 -6.32 11.21
C VAL A 146 4.88 -7.38 11.46
N MET A 147 4.17 -7.77 10.42
CA MET A 147 3.28 -8.93 10.39
C MET A 147 3.53 -9.69 9.09
N ASP A 148 3.70 -11.01 9.18
CA ASP A 148 3.99 -11.82 8.00
C ASP A 148 2.72 -12.02 7.16
N HIS A 149 2.86 -12.24 5.85
CA HIS A 149 1.70 -12.32 4.96
C HIS A 149 0.74 -13.46 5.32
N ASP A 150 1.25 -14.55 5.88
CA ASP A 150 0.44 -15.72 6.26
C ASP A 150 -0.44 -15.45 7.49
N ASP A 151 -0.13 -14.43 8.27
CA ASP A 151 -0.94 -13.99 9.42
C ASP A 151 -2.03 -12.99 9.03
N LEU A 152 -2.08 -12.56 7.76
CA LEU A 152 -3.10 -11.66 7.26
C LEU A 152 -4.40 -12.42 6.95
N LEU A 153 -5.52 -11.69 7.02
CA LEU A 153 -6.82 -12.21 6.67
C LEU A 153 -6.97 -12.29 5.15
N ALA A 154 -7.70 -13.29 4.67
CA ALA A 154 -7.99 -13.46 3.25
C ALA A 154 -8.71 -12.22 2.68
N ILE A 155 -8.31 -11.78 1.49
CA ILE A 155 -8.87 -10.56 0.89
C ILE A 155 -10.36 -10.72 0.55
N GLU A 156 -10.82 -11.94 0.30
CA GLU A 156 -12.22 -12.29 0.08
C GLU A 156 -13.07 -12.02 1.34
N GLU A 157 -12.49 -12.21 2.53
CA GLU A 157 -13.15 -11.86 3.80
C GLU A 157 -13.37 -10.35 3.90
N LEU A 158 -12.41 -9.54 3.45
CA LEU A 158 -12.57 -8.08 3.45
C LEU A 158 -13.79 -7.66 2.64
N TRP A 159 -13.94 -8.20 1.43
CA TRP A 159 -15.08 -7.87 0.58
C TRP A 159 -16.41 -8.14 1.30
N ARG A 160 -16.54 -9.30 1.95
CA ARG A 160 -17.73 -9.63 2.74
C ARG A 160 -17.94 -8.62 3.86
N VAL A 161 -16.90 -8.30 4.64
CA VAL A 161 -16.97 -7.33 5.75
C VAL A 161 -17.36 -5.94 5.26
N LEU A 162 -16.82 -5.48 4.13
CA LEU A 162 -17.14 -4.18 3.54
C LEU A 162 -18.57 -4.13 2.99
N MET A 163 -19.06 -5.21 2.34
CA MET A 163 -20.45 -5.27 1.89
C MET A 163 -21.42 -5.31 3.07
N GLU A 164 -21.11 -6.08 4.11
CA GLU A 164 -21.90 -6.06 5.34
C GLU A 164 -21.91 -4.67 5.99
N TYR A 165 -20.82 -3.91 5.93
CA TYR A 165 -20.77 -2.54 6.42
C TYR A 165 -21.63 -1.59 5.57
N ARG A 166 -21.58 -1.71 4.23
CA ARG A 166 -22.35 -0.88 3.29
C ARG A 166 -23.86 -1.01 3.46
N PHE A 167 -24.35 -2.22 3.73
CA PHE A 167 -25.78 -2.54 3.74
C PHE A 167 -26.41 -2.63 5.15
N LYS A 168 -25.62 -2.49 6.21
CA LYS A 168 -26.11 -2.39 7.59
C LYS A 168 -26.30 -0.93 7.99
#